data_AF-A0A1F2Z705-F1
#
_entry.id   AF-A0A1F2Z705-F1
#
_cell.length_a   1.000
_cell.length_b   1.000
_cell.length_c   1.000
_cell.angle_alpha   90.00
_cell.angle_beta   90.00
_cell.angle_gamma   90.00
#
_symmetry.space_group_name_H-M   'P 1'
#
loop_
_entity.id
_entity.type
_entity.pdbx_description
1 polymer ?
#
loop_
_entity_poly.entity_id
_entity_poly.type
_entity_poly.pdbx_seq_one_letter_code
_entity_poly.pdbx_strand_id
1 'polypeptide(L)'
;MVTRIRFFRLFFLLALGVLLFQIGSQYRHFLWATFHECFTKWQFALPQAGGEFYVRNNAPRAMQRIITRAFPEYKVIFSSESASPHLILKEYYTPTHKTHTTHAPYLAYSGEYDNLRWKRYLPSGYPFLEITARYRQGDNFIFMPYIVYGKQNLRKLLKEAMREREKNKIRPLQVAYISSHCIKERDEMFRLLRERFNEKAISLGKCSQTPGYAAPGTYYDLKNIYKQYNFGLAMENHDRPGYLTEKITNVFESGAIPIYWGDGDLARRFFNPDAFIDIKQYKNFETAADAVVGISKDKQRLYTLLNAPLFKDNKIPPFLLINDDELTAEEEVLLQEMARKLRRAYDQYLHQKKHRRPYWRALDLRLLVKEKIKKFIPPLSLK
;
A
#
# COMPACT_ATOMS: atom_id res chain seq x y z
N MET A 1 38.58 17.08 44.26
CA MET A 1 37.18 17.35 43.86
C MET A 1 37.08 18.05 42.49
N VAL A 2 37.86 19.10 42.23
CA VAL A 2 37.90 19.86 40.95
C VAL A 2 38.29 19.02 39.72
N THR A 3 39.22 18.07 39.85
CA THR A 3 39.65 17.15 38.77
C THR A 3 38.57 16.14 38.36
N ARG A 4 37.79 15.61 39.32
CA ARG A 4 36.64 14.72 39.05
C ARG A 4 35.52 15.45 38.30
N ILE A 5 35.26 16.71 38.64
CA ILE A 5 34.24 17.55 37.97
C ILE A 5 34.65 17.89 36.52
N ARG A 6 35.94 18.17 36.27
CA ARG A 6 36.47 18.38 34.91
C ARG A 6 36.39 17.12 34.06
N PHE A 7 36.71 15.96 34.64
CA PHE A 7 36.61 14.66 33.96
C PHE A 7 35.17 14.30 33.60
N PHE A 8 34.21 14.54 34.51
CA PHE A 8 32.79 14.33 34.27
C PHE A 8 32.23 15.26 33.19
N ARG A 9 32.64 16.54 33.17
CA ARG A 9 32.26 17.50 32.13
C ARG A 9 32.84 17.12 30.76
N LEU A 10 34.10 16.67 30.70
CA LEU A 10 34.71 16.24 29.45
C LEU A 10 34.05 14.96 28.91
N PHE A 11 33.78 13.99 29.78
CA PHE A 11 33.05 12.78 29.42
C PHE A 11 31.63 13.08 28.93
N PHE A 12 30.91 13.98 29.61
CA PHE A 12 29.59 14.42 29.20
C PHE A 12 29.59 15.12 27.83
N LEU A 13 30.57 16.00 27.58
CA LEU A 13 30.72 16.68 26.28
C LEU A 13 31.08 15.70 25.15
N LEU A 14 31.94 14.72 25.42
CA LEU A 14 32.26 13.65 24.47
C LEU A 14 31.04 12.75 24.19
N ALA A 15 30.30 12.35 25.22
CA ALA A 15 29.06 11.59 25.08
C ALA A 15 28.00 12.37 24.30
N LEU A 16 27.87 13.67 24.56
CA LEU A 16 26.98 14.56 23.81
C LEU A 16 27.44 14.71 22.35
N GLY A 17 28.75 14.84 22.11
CA GLY A 17 29.33 14.90 20.76
C GLY A 17 29.09 13.61 19.96
N VAL A 18 29.31 12.44 20.57
CA VAL A 18 29.01 11.14 19.96
C VAL A 18 27.52 10.99 19.69
N LEU A 19 26.66 11.40 20.63
CA LEU A 19 25.21 11.38 20.45
C LEU A 19 24.77 12.29 19.29
N LEU A 20 25.28 13.51 19.23
CA LEU A 20 25.01 14.46 18.14
C LEU A 20 25.53 13.94 16.79
N PHE A 21 26.70 13.30 16.76
CA PHE A 21 27.22 12.65 15.56
C PHE A 21 26.37 11.45 15.13
N GLN A 22 25.94 10.60 16.06
CA GLN A 22 25.05 9.48 15.77
C GLN A 22 23.69 9.94 15.27
N ILE A 23 23.11 10.98 15.89
CA ILE A 23 21.88 11.63 15.42
C ILE A 23 22.11 12.22 14.04
N GLY A 24 23.18 12.98 13.83
CA GLY A 24 23.51 13.59 12.55
C GLY A 24 23.69 12.57 11.42
N SER A 25 24.44 11.50 11.69
CA SER A 25 24.68 10.40 10.75
C SER A 25 23.41 9.60 10.46
N GLN A 26 22.65 9.25 11.51
CA GLN A 26 21.38 8.56 11.38
C GLN A 26 20.43 9.42 10.56
N TYR A 27 20.17 10.66 10.93
CA TYR A 27 19.16 11.50 10.29
C TYR A 27 19.68 12.38 9.14
N ARG A 28 20.86 12.09 8.58
CA ARG A 28 21.50 12.96 7.57
C ARG A 28 20.58 13.34 6.41
N HIS A 29 19.78 12.40 5.88
CA HIS A 29 18.86 12.67 4.76
C HIS A 29 17.69 13.55 5.19
N PHE A 30 17.20 13.36 6.42
CA PHE A 30 16.16 14.19 6.99
C PHE A 30 16.67 15.60 7.24
N LEU A 31 17.82 15.75 7.91
CA LEU A 31 18.45 17.04 8.19
C LEU A 31 18.79 17.78 6.90
N TRP A 32 19.27 17.07 5.87
CA TRP A 32 19.55 17.64 4.57
C TRP A 32 18.28 18.09 3.85
N ALA A 33 17.20 17.30 3.88
CA ALA A 33 15.91 17.71 3.35
C ALA A 33 15.37 18.95 4.09
N THR A 34 15.43 18.99 5.43
CA THR A 34 15.04 20.17 6.22
C THR A 34 15.86 21.39 5.84
N PHE A 35 17.18 21.23 5.76
CA PHE A 35 18.08 22.31 5.38
C PHE A 35 17.74 22.83 3.97
N HIS A 36 17.51 21.93 3.02
CA HIS A 36 17.13 22.28 1.66
C HIS A 36 15.82 23.07 1.62
N GLU A 37 14.80 22.61 2.35
CA GLU A 37 13.51 23.28 2.52
C GLU A 37 13.62 24.70 3.07
N CYS A 38 14.53 24.93 4.02
CA CYS A 38 14.69 26.23 4.69
C CYS A 38 15.61 27.21 3.94
N PHE A 39 16.67 26.71 3.30
CA PHE A 39 17.83 27.55 2.93
C PHE A 39 18.15 27.57 1.43
N THR A 40 17.55 26.72 0.61
CA THR A 40 17.84 26.75 -0.83
C THR A 40 16.95 27.74 -1.57
N LYS A 41 17.57 28.52 -2.46
CA LYS A 41 16.83 29.35 -3.41
C LYS A 41 16.17 28.43 -4.44
N TRP A 42 14.85 28.43 -4.45
CA TRP A 42 14.05 27.63 -5.37
C TRP A 42 13.83 28.39 -6.69
N GLN A 43 14.65 28.11 -7.70
CA GLN A 43 14.47 28.60 -9.08
C GLN A 43 13.68 27.55 -9.87
N PHE A 44 12.36 27.59 -9.75
CA PHE A 44 11.45 26.70 -10.45
C PHE A 44 10.39 27.54 -11.14
N ALA A 45 10.20 27.29 -12.43
CA ALA A 45 9.17 27.92 -13.23
C ALA A 45 8.25 26.83 -13.77
N LEU A 46 6.95 27.12 -13.76
CA LEU A 46 5.99 26.34 -14.50
C LEU A 46 6.02 26.76 -15.98
N PRO A 47 5.69 25.85 -16.91
CA PRO A 47 5.52 26.21 -18.30
C PRO A 47 4.31 27.16 -18.46
N GLN A 48 4.25 27.86 -19.59
CA GLN A 48 3.03 28.58 -19.99
C GLN A 48 1.89 27.58 -20.24
N ALA A 49 0.65 28.05 -20.13
CA ALA A 49 -0.52 27.24 -20.48
C ALA A 49 -0.41 26.73 -21.93
N GLY A 50 -0.78 25.47 -22.16
CA GLY A 50 -0.55 24.76 -23.41
C GLY A 50 0.86 24.18 -23.58
N GLY A 51 1.81 24.54 -22.70
CA GLY A 51 3.17 24.00 -22.70
C GLY A 51 3.26 22.57 -22.14
N GLU A 52 4.45 21.98 -22.27
CA GLU A 52 4.72 20.61 -21.85
C GLU A 52 5.05 20.51 -20.36
N PHE A 53 4.28 19.70 -19.62
CA PHE A 53 4.50 19.42 -18.20
C PHE A 53 5.13 18.05 -18.01
N TYR A 54 6.46 18.02 -17.92
CA TYR A 54 7.23 16.82 -17.68
C TYR A 54 7.06 16.25 -16.26
N VAL A 55 6.66 14.97 -16.19
CA VAL A 55 6.62 14.15 -14.97
C VAL A 55 7.70 13.09 -15.07
N ARG A 56 8.64 13.09 -14.11
CA ARG A 56 9.71 12.09 -14.07
C ARG A 56 9.21 10.78 -13.46
N ASN A 57 9.62 9.69 -14.11
CA ASN A 57 9.31 8.28 -13.83
C ASN A 57 7.94 7.81 -14.32
N ASN A 58 7.89 6.56 -14.76
CA ASN A 58 6.66 5.91 -15.19
C ASN A 58 5.83 5.56 -13.95
N ALA A 59 4.64 6.15 -13.84
CA ALA A 59 3.68 5.84 -12.79
C ALA A 59 2.75 4.70 -13.21
N PRO A 60 2.12 3.99 -12.25
CA PRO A 60 0.92 3.23 -12.57
C PRO A 60 -0.14 4.13 -13.20
N ARG A 61 -0.95 3.57 -14.10
CA ARG A 61 -1.93 4.31 -14.90
C ARG A 61 -2.88 5.18 -14.05
N ALA A 62 -3.34 4.67 -12.91
CA ALA A 62 -4.16 5.44 -11.96
C ALA A 62 -3.50 6.77 -11.56
N MET A 63 -2.21 6.76 -11.22
CA MET A 63 -1.47 7.97 -10.87
C MET A 63 -1.32 8.89 -12.08
N GLN A 64 -1.02 8.34 -13.27
CA GLN A 64 -0.93 9.14 -14.48
C GLN A 64 -2.23 9.92 -14.73
N ARG A 65 -3.38 9.24 -14.59
CA ARG A 65 -4.71 9.83 -14.76
C ARG A 65 -5.01 10.95 -13.78
N ILE A 66 -4.68 10.75 -12.51
CA ILE A 66 -4.84 11.78 -11.46
C ILE A 66 -3.99 13.00 -11.80
N ILE A 67 -2.73 12.79 -12.19
CA ILE A 67 -1.80 13.88 -12.50
C ILE A 67 -2.25 14.65 -13.74
N THR A 68 -2.60 13.97 -14.83
CA THR A 68 -3.11 14.63 -16.05
C THR A 68 -4.33 15.49 -15.75
N ARG A 69 -5.25 15.02 -14.89
CA ARG A 69 -6.44 15.79 -14.46
C ARG A 69 -6.13 16.93 -13.49
N ALA A 70 -5.01 16.85 -12.76
CA ALA A 70 -4.60 17.89 -11.83
C ALA A 70 -3.98 19.10 -12.55
N PHE A 71 -3.54 18.89 -13.79
CA PHE A 71 -2.84 19.85 -14.62
C PHE A 71 -3.47 19.96 -16.03
N PRO A 72 -4.78 20.23 -16.14
CA PRO A 72 -5.48 20.23 -17.42
C PRO A 72 -5.00 21.34 -18.37
N GLU A 73 -4.35 22.38 -17.84
CA GLU A 73 -3.78 23.47 -18.63
C GLU A 73 -2.49 23.11 -19.37
N TYR A 74 -1.93 21.91 -19.15
CA TYR A 74 -0.65 21.48 -19.72
C TYR A 74 -0.76 20.17 -20.50
N LYS A 75 0.14 20.00 -21.47
CA LYS A 75 0.40 18.69 -22.08
C LYS A 75 1.31 17.88 -21.16
N VAL A 76 0.72 17.02 -20.33
CA VAL A 76 1.47 16.20 -19.35
C VAL A 76 2.24 15.08 -20.05
N ILE A 77 3.56 15.02 -19.84
CA ILE A 77 4.46 14.03 -20.45
C ILE A 77 5.15 13.22 -19.37
N PHE A 78 4.94 11.91 -19.35
CA PHE A 78 5.64 10.99 -18.45
C PHE A 78 6.92 10.51 -19.12
N SER A 79 8.08 10.76 -18.49
CA SER A 79 9.38 10.32 -19.01
C SER A 79 10.32 9.97 -17.86
N SER A 80 10.96 8.80 -17.93
CA SER A 80 12.00 8.41 -16.96
C SER A 80 13.30 9.22 -17.10
N GLU A 81 13.49 9.93 -18.22
CA GLU A 81 14.76 10.54 -18.61
C GLU A 81 14.76 12.07 -18.61
N SER A 82 13.60 12.70 -18.40
CA SER A 82 13.50 14.17 -18.40
C SER A 82 14.49 14.78 -17.40
N ALA A 83 15.46 15.56 -17.89
CA ALA A 83 16.47 16.23 -17.06
C ALA A 83 15.89 17.37 -16.22
N SER A 84 14.81 18.00 -16.70
CA SER A 84 14.14 19.15 -16.09
C SER A 84 12.62 18.90 -15.91
N PRO A 85 12.23 17.99 -14.99
CA PRO A 85 10.83 17.70 -14.71
C PRO A 85 10.17 18.79 -13.87
N HIS A 86 8.85 18.93 -14.03
CA HIS A 86 8.00 19.78 -13.20
C HIS A 86 7.37 19.02 -12.02
N LEU A 87 7.41 17.69 -12.09
CA LEU A 87 6.97 16.78 -11.03
C LEU A 87 7.84 15.52 -11.05
N ILE A 88 8.27 15.05 -9.88
CA ILE A 88 8.93 13.75 -9.74
C ILE A 88 7.96 12.77 -9.06
N LEU A 89 7.82 11.57 -9.61
CA LEU A 89 7.10 10.48 -8.95
C LEU A 89 8.08 9.53 -8.29
N LYS A 90 7.91 9.33 -6.99
CA LYS A 90 8.81 8.50 -6.19
C LYS A 90 8.05 7.32 -5.61
N GLU A 91 8.22 6.14 -6.20
CA GLU A 91 7.82 4.92 -5.51
C GLU A 91 8.72 4.72 -4.29
N TYR A 92 8.15 4.20 -3.22
CA TYR A 92 8.88 3.96 -1.99
C TYR A 92 10.11 3.08 -2.20
N TYR A 93 10.06 2.06 -3.07
CA TYR A 93 11.11 1.04 -3.18
C TYR A 93 12.11 1.27 -4.31
N THR A 94 11.87 2.23 -5.19
CA THR A 94 12.85 2.55 -6.25
C THR A 94 14.14 3.11 -5.62
N PRO A 95 15.33 2.60 -5.99
CA PRO A 95 16.61 3.15 -5.54
C PRO A 95 16.74 4.65 -5.85
N THR A 96 17.45 5.39 -4.99
CA THR A 96 17.63 6.86 -5.10
C THR A 96 18.70 7.29 -6.09
N HIS A 97 19.42 6.34 -6.71
CA HIS A 97 20.69 6.61 -7.41
C HIS A 97 20.57 7.47 -8.68
N LYS A 98 19.36 7.72 -9.22
CA LYS A 98 19.14 8.59 -10.39
C LYS A 98 18.49 9.95 -10.10
N THR A 99 18.25 10.32 -8.83
CA THR A 99 17.39 11.48 -8.49
C THR A 99 18.08 12.61 -7.73
N HIS A 100 19.40 12.56 -7.56
CA HIS A 100 20.11 13.45 -6.61
C HIS A 100 20.45 14.85 -7.15
N THR A 101 20.18 15.16 -8.41
CA THR A 101 20.60 16.43 -9.03
C THR A 101 19.44 17.34 -9.43
N THR A 102 18.20 16.88 -9.33
CA THR A 102 17.05 17.60 -9.90
C THR A 102 16.15 18.20 -8.84
N HIS A 103 15.91 19.51 -8.97
CA HIS A 103 15.15 20.32 -8.03
C HIS A 103 13.73 20.52 -8.57
N ALA A 104 12.85 19.58 -8.27
CA ALA A 104 11.43 19.65 -8.61
C ALA A 104 10.57 19.14 -7.44
N PRO A 105 9.31 19.59 -7.32
CA PRO A 105 8.36 18.99 -6.39
C PRO A 105 8.24 17.49 -6.64
N TYR A 106 8.08 16.70 -5.58
CA TYR A 106 7.87 15.27 -5.75
C TYR A 106 6.73 14.73 -4.91
N LEU A 107 6.01 13.77 -5.50
CA LEU A 107 4.95 12.99 -4.90
C LEU A 107 5.49 11.59 -4.66
N ALA A 108 5.25 11.03 -3.47
CA ALA A 108 5.62 9.65 -3.17
C ALA A 108 4.42 8.70 -3.25
N TYR A 109 4.62 7.45 -3.66
CA TYR A 109 3.54 6.46 -3.65
C TYR A 109 4.02 5.06 -3.27
N SER A 110 3.10 4.24 -2.76
CA SER A 110 3.38 2.87 -2.33
C SER A 110 2.12 2.02 -2.25
N GLY A 111 2.21 0.77 -2.71
CA GLY A 111 1.20 -0.26 -2.44
C GLY A 111 1.33 -0.86 -1.06
N GLU A 112 2.50 -0.73 -0.46
CA GLU A 112 2.79 -1.19 0.89
C GLU A 112 2.25 -0.22 1.94
N TYR A 113 1.93 -0.77 3.11
CA TYR A 113 1.38 -0.04 4.25
C TYR A 113 2.40 0.88 4.97
N ASP A 114 3.69 0.57 4.82
CA ASP A 114 4.77 1.27 5.52
C ASP A 114 4.79 2.78 5.25
N ASN A 115 5.52 3.52 6.08
CA ASN A 115 5.84 4.93 5.81
C ASN A 115 7.05 5.05 4.88
N LEU A 116 7.12 6.14 4.11
CA LEU A 116 8.35 6.50 3.41
C LEU A 116 9.43 6.73 4.46
N ARG A 117 10.39 5.82 4.53
CA ARG A 117 11.50 5.95 5.46
C ARG A 117 12.29 7.21 5.09
N TRP A 118 12.62 8.05 6.07
CA TRP A 118 13.35 9.31 5.86
C TRP A 118 14.67 9.14 5.07
N LYS A 119 15.30 7.96 5.14
CA LYS A 119 16.49 7.60 4.35
C LYS A 119 16.23 7.54 2.83
N ARG A 120 14.96 7.62 2.42
CA ARG A 120 14.49 7.60 1.03
C ARG A 120 13.93 8.95 0.59
N TYR A 121 13.97 9.98 1.44
CA TYR A 121 13.67 11.34 1.03
C TYR A 121 14.68 11.81 -0.02
N LEU A 122 14.21 12.65 -0.94
CA LEU A 122 15.08 13.23 -1.94
C LEU A 122 15.87 14.39 -1.30
N PRO A 123 17.08 14.68 -1.79
CA PRO A 123 17.82 15.87 -1.33
C PRO A 123 17.05 17.18 -1.53
N SER A 124 16.09 17.20 -2.47
CA SER A 124 15.24 18.36 -2.79
C SER A 124 14.16 18.67 -1.76
N GLY A 125 13.96 17.81 -0.75
CA GLY A 125 13.01 18.05 0.34
C GLY A 125 12.11 16.86 0.67
N TYR A 126 10.90 17.16 1.14
CA TYR A 126 9.88 16.16 1.50
C TYR A 126 8.88 15.94 0.36
N PRO A 127 8.16 14.79 0.31
CA PRO A 127 7.07 14.67 -0.64
C PRO A 127 5.96 15.65 -0.27
N PHE A 128 5.44 16.40 -1.24
CA PHE A 128 4.33 17.33 -0.97
C PHE A 128 3.01 16.59 -0.71
N LEU A 129 2.90 15.37 -1.26
CA LEU A 129 1.76 14.48 -1.18
C LEU A 129 2.26 13.02 -1.17
N GLU A 130 1.51 12.13 -0.52
CA GLU A 130 1.70 10.68 -0.61
C GLU A 130 0.44 9.98 -1.13
N ILE A 131 0.57 8.99 -2.03
CA ILE A 131 -0.51 8.08 -2.46
C ILE A 131 -0.21 6.68 -1.89
N THR A 132 -0.99 6.20 -0.93
CA THR A 132 -0.67 4.97 -0.20
C THR A 132 -1.90 4.18 0.26
N ALA A 133 -1.69 2.93 0.64
CA ALA A 133 -2.70 2.05 1.24
C ALA A 133 -2.99 2.35 2.74
N ARG A 134 -2.32 3.32 3.37
CA ARG A 134 -2.52 3.63 4.78
C ARG A 134 -3.46 4.82 4.95
N TYR A 135 -4.57 4.66 5.66
CA TYR A 135 -5.37 5.82 6.06
C TYR A 135 -4.58 6.80 6.94
N ARG A 136 -4.57 8.08 6.55
CA ARG A 136 -3.97 9.18 7.31
C ARG A 136 -4.95 10.34 7.42
N GLN A 137 -4.93 11.03 8.55
CA GLN A 137 -5.60 12.33 8.70
C GLN A 137 -4.70 13.41 8.08
N GLY A 138 -5.26 14.26 7.22
CA GLY A 138 -4.56 15.38 6.60
C GLY A 138 -4.76 15.53 5.09
N ASP A 139 -4.28 16.66 4.57
CA ASP A 139 -4.42 17.03 3.16
C ASP A 139 -3.29 16.52 2.27
N ASN A 140 -2.15 16.12 2.86
CA ASN A 140 -0.95 15.68 2.14
C ASN A 140 -0.97 14.17 1.77
N PHE A 141 -2.17 13.60 1.63
CA PHE A 141 -2.32 12.17 1.40
C PHE A 141 -3.55 11.84 0.53
N ILE A 142 -3.41 10.88 -0.38
CA ILE A 142 -4.52 10.25 -1.12
C ILE A 142 -4.55 8.76 -0.78
N PHE A 143 -5.68 8.29 -0.28
CA PHE A 143 -5.91 6.87 -0.02
C PHE A 143 -6.08 6.12 -1.34
N MET A 144 -5.21 5.14 -1.58
CA MET A 144 -5.28 4.27 -2.74
C MET A 144 -4.67 2.90 -2.37
N PRO A 145 -5.49 1.91 -2.01
CA PRO A 145 -5.01 0.57 -1.71
C PRO A 145 -4.54 -0.12 -2.99
N TYR A 146 -3.59 -1.06 -2.85
CA TYR A 146 -2.95 -1.70 -4.00
C TYR A 146 -3.94 -2.42 -4.93
N ILE A 147 -5.05 -2.93 -4.40
CA ILE A 147 -6.12 -3.55 -5.21
C ILE A 147 -6.62 -2.66 -6.37
N VAL A 148 -6.55 -1.33 -6.23
CA VAL A 148 -7.05 -0.37 -7.23
C VAL A 148 -6.15 -0.28 -8.47
N TYR A 149 -4.84 -0.41 -8.30
CA TYR A 149 -3.87 -0.20 -9.39
C TYR A 149 -2.89 -1.37 -9.60
N GLY A 150 -2.99 -2.41 -8.78
CA GLY A 150 -2.17 -3.61 -8.85
C GLY A 150 -2.52 -4.53 -10.02
N LYS A 151 -3.71 -4.37 -10.60
CA LYS A 151 -4.14 -5.05 -11.83
C LYS A 151 -4.61 -4.05 -12.88
N GLN A 152 -4.31 -4.35 -14.14
CA GLN A 152 -4.89 -3.67 -15.29
C GLN A 152 -6.22 -4.33 -15.65
N ASN A 153 -7.15 -3.55 -16.21
CA ASN A 153 -8.45 -4.02 -16.71
C ASN A 153 -9.29 -4.77 -15.66
N LEU A 154 -9.29 -4.25 -14.42
CA LEU A 154 -9.94 -4.88 -13.29
C LEU A 154 -11.45 -5.04 -13.54
N ARG A 155 -12.11 -4.08 -14.21
CA ARG A 155 -13.51 -4.20 -14.63
C ARG A 155 -13.77 -5.48 -15.41
N LYS A 156 -12.92 -5.78 -16.41
CA LYS A 156 -13.08 -6.98 -17.24
C LYS A 156 -12.97 -8.24 -16.40
N LEU A 157 -11.93 -8.32 -15.56
CA LEU A 157 -11.68 -9.46 -14.68
C LEU A 157 -12.83 -9.69 -13.69
N LEU A 158 -13.32 -8.62 -13.07
CA LEU A 158 -14.42 -8.69 -12.10
C LEU A 158 -15.76 -9.02 -12.77
N LYS A 159 -16.05 -8.46 -13.95
CA LYS A 159 -17.25 -8.83 -14.72
C LYS A 159 -17.23 -10.29 -15.15
N GLU A 160 -16.07 -10.81 -15.54
CA GLU A 160 -15.91 -12.23 -15.85
C GLU A 160 -16.12 -13.08 -14.59
N ALA A 161 -15.51 -12.70 -13.46
CA ALA A 161 -15.70 -13.38 -12.18
C ALA A 161 -17.18 -13.42 -11.76
N MET A 162 -17.90 -12.30 -11.90
CA MET A 162 -19.35 -12.23 -11.62
C MET A 162 -20.16 -13.20 -12.50
N ARG A 163 -19.86 -13.27 -13.81
CA ARG A 163 -20.56 -14.18 -14.75
C ARG A 163 -20.29 -15.65 -14.47
N GLU A 164 -19.05 -15.99 -14.17
CA GLU A 164 -18.67 -17.37 -13.86
C GLU A 164 -19.25 -17.83 -12.52
N ARG A 165 -19.54 -16.88 -11.62
CA ARG A 165 -20.00 -17.17 -10.26
C ARG A 165 -21.36 -17.87 -10.22
N GLU A 166 -22.28 -17.53 -11.13
CA GLU A 166 -23.60 -18.16 -11.25
C GLU A 166 -23.53 -19.62 -11.70
N LYS A 167 -22.38 -20.06 -12.20
CA LYS A 167 -22.14 -21.42 -12.73
C LYS A 167 -21.24 -22.23 -11.81
N ASN A 168 -20.92 -21.73 -10.62
CA ASN A 168 -19.97 -22.36 -9.74
C ASN A 168 -20.51 -23.68 -9.20
N LYS A 169 -19.67 -24.72 -9.28
CA LYS A 169 -19.92 -26.04 -8.74
C LYS A 169 -19.00 -26.30 -7.57
N ILE A 170 -19.45 -27.16 -6.65
CA ILE A 170 -18.59 -27.69 -5.60
C ILE A 170 -17.45 -28.48 -6.26
N ARG A 171 -16.23 -28.24 -5.80
CA ARG A 171 -14.99 -28.79 -6.34
C ARG A 171 -14.41 -29.87 -5.41
N PRO A 172 -13.62 -30.81 -5.94
CA PRO A 172 -13.07 -31.91 -5.14
C PRO A 172 -11.99 -31.42 -4.14
N LEU A 173 -11.13 -30.48 -4.56
CA LEU A 173 -10.11 -29.90 -3.68
C LEU A 173 -10.72 -28.78 -2.83
N GLN A 174 -10.23 -28.67 -1.59
CA GLN A 174 -10.80 -27.76 -0.61
C GLN A 174 -10.05 -26.43 -0.58
N VAL A 175 -8.75 -26.43 -0.29
CA VAL A 175 -8.01 -25.17 -0.05
C VAL A 175 -6.74 -25.13 -0.90
N ALA A 176 -6.51 -23.98 -1.56
CA ALA A 176 -5.20 -23.66 -2.12
C ALA A 176 -4.53 -22.52 -1.34
N TYR A 177 -3.23 -22.66 -1.06
CA TYR A 177 -2.38 -21.61 -0.52
C TYR A 177 -1.22 -21.33 -1.47
N ILE A 178 -1.08 -20.07 -1.90
CA ILE A 178 -0.04 -19.66 -2.83
C ILE A 178 0.62 -18.38 -2.31
N SER A 179 1.76 -18.54 -1.64
CA SER A 179 2.55 -17.41 -1.12
C SER A 179 4.04 -17.65 -1.26
N SER A 180 4.78 -16.58 -1.53
CA SER A 180 6.25 -16.56 -1.47
C SER A 180 6.80 -15.75 -0.30
N HIS A 181 5.94 -15.05 0.44
CA HIS A 181 6.32 -14.29 1.64
C HIS A 181 5.69 -14.97 2.86
N CYS A 182 6.53 -15.67 3.62
CA CYS A 182 6.09 -16.53 4.71
C CYS A 182 5.97 -15.69 5.98
N ILE A 183 4.77 -15.67 6.56
CA ILE A 183 4.47 -15.00 7.82
C ILE A 183 3.73 -15.99 8.71
N LYS A 184 3.88 -15.82 10.02
CA LYS A 184 3.34 -16.75 11.02
C LYS A 184 1.85 -17.00 10.81
N GLU A 185 1.08 -15.94 10.60
CA GLU A 185 -0.38 -15.99 10.53
C GLU A 185 -0.88 -16.83 9.35
N ARG A 186 -0.25 -16.69 8.18
CA ARG A 186 -0.61 -17.47 6.98
C ARG A 186 -0.29 -18.95 7.15
N ASP A 187 0.91 -19.22 7.65
CA ASP A 187 1.41 -20.58 7.78
C ASP A 187 0.64 -21.32 8.90
N GLU A 188 0.25 -20.62 9.97
CA GLU A 188 -0.62 -21.12 11.02
C GLU A 188 -2.02 -21.46 10.50
N MET A 189 -2.67 -20.54 9.77
CA MET A 189 -3.99 -20.79 9.20
C MET A 189 -3.95 -21.94 8.19
N PHE A 190 -2.94 -21.99 7.32
CA PHE A 190 -2.80 -23.09 6.36
C PHE A 190 -2.55 -24.43 7.04
N ARG A 191 -1.70 -24.49 8.08
CA ARG A 191 -1.46 -25.70 8.88
C ARG A 191 -2.77 -26.23 9.47
N LEU A 192 -3.56 -25.36 10.09
CA LEU A 192 -4.85 -25.75 10.69
C LEU A 192 -5.86 -26.28 9.67
N LEU A 193 -5.89 -25.70 8.47
CA LEU A 193 -6.73 -26.18 7.37
C LEU A 193 -6.21 -27.51 6.82
N ARG A 194 -4.88 -27.68 6.69
CA ARG A 194 -4.25 -28.93 6.24
C ARG A 194 -4.51 -30.08 7.21
N GLU A 195 -4.46 -29.85 8.51
CA GLU A 195 -4.78 -30.85 9.54
C GLU A 195 -6.22 -31.35 9.45
N ARG A 196 -7.15 -30.53 8.97
CA ARG A 196 -8.57 -30.88 8.88
C ARG A 196 -8.98 -31.42 7.52
N PHE A 197 -8.35 -30.94 6.44
CA PHE A 197 -8.68 -31.31 5.06
C PHE A 197 -7.71 -32.32 4.45
N ASN A 198 -6.60 -32.64 5.13
CA ASN A 198 -5.56 -33.55 4.69
C ASN A 198 -5.09 -33.22 3.26
N GLU A 199 -5.07 -34.21 2.36
CA GLU A 199 -4.61 -34.09 0.97
C GLU A 199 -5.38 -33.05 0.15
N LYS A 200 -6.57 -32.62 0.59
CA LYS A 200 -7.42 -31.66 -0.13
C LYS A 200 -7.08 -30.20 0.14
N ALA A 201 -6.11 -29.90 1.01
CA ALA A 201 -5.60 -28.56 1.23
C ALA A 201 -4.13 -28.47 0.80
N ILE A 202 -3.83 -27.76 -0.30
CA ILE A 202 -2.53 -27.82 -0.97
C ILE A 202 -1.86 -26.45 -0.95
N SER A 203 -0.59 -26.40 -0.56
CA SER A 203 0.26 -25.22 -0.74
C SER A 203 1.09 -25.37 -2.00
N LEU A 204 0.98 -24.40 -2.91
CA LEU A 204 1.68 -24.34 -4.18
C LEU A 204 2.74 -23.21 -4.23
N GLY A 205 2.89 -22.45 -3.13
CA GLY A 205 3.90 -21.41 -2.99
C GLY A 205 5.21 -21.91 -2.35
N LYS A 206 6.09 -20.97 -1.97
CA LYS A 206 7.31 -21.26 -1.20
C LYS A 206 7.04 -21.52 0.29
N CYS A 207 5.89 -21.06 0.79
CA CYS A 207 5.53 -21.15 2.20
C CYS A 207 4.68 -22.39 2.47
N SER A 208 4.96 -23.11 3.57
CA SER A 208 4.28 -24.36 3.95
C SER A 208 4.11 -25.35 2.79
N GLN A 209 5.13 -25.45 1.92
CA GLN A 209 5.04 -26.14 0.65
C GLN A 209 4.55 -27.59 0.80
N THR A 210 3.58 -27.99 -0.01
CA THR A 210 3.18 -29.40 -0.10
C THR A 210 4.12 -30.11 -1.07
N PRO A 211 4.81 -31.20 -0.66
CA PRO A 211 5.75 -31.90 -1.54
C PRO A 211 5.10 -32.32 -2.87
N GLY A 212 5.80 -32.08 -3.97
CA GLY A 212 5.31 -32.38 -5.33
C GLY A 212 4.40 -31.33 -5.96
N TYR A 213 4.08 -30.24 -5.25
CA TYR A 213 3.24 -29.15 -5.77
C TYR A 213 4.03 -27.84 -5.88
N ALA A 214 3.82 -27.14 -6.99
CA ALA A 214 4.32 -25.80 -7.24
C ALA A 214 3.40 -25.08 -8.24
N ALA A 215 3.06 -23.82 -7.95
CA ALA A 215 2.31 -22.99 -8.87
C ALA A 215 3.23 -22.58 -10.03
N PRO A 216 2.88 -22.88 -11.30
CA PRO A 216 3.65 -22.39 -12.43
C PRO A 216 3.47 -20.88 -12.59
N GLY A 217 4.52 -20.22 -13.08
CA GLY A 217 4.40 -18.89 -13.69
C GLY A 217 4.22 -17.73 -12.71
N THR A 218 3.35 -16.80 -13.10
CA THR A 218 3.19 -15.47 -12.47
C THR A 218 1.80 -15.34 -11.83
N TYR A 219 1.48 -14.16 -11.27
CA TYR A 219 0.16 -13.92 -10.69
C TYR A 219 -1.01 -14.09 -11.69
N TYR A 220 -0.75 -14.00 -13.00
CA TYR A 220 -1.75 -14.19 -14.06
C TYR A 220 -2.24 -15.64 -14.17
N ASP A 221 -1.44 -16.62 -13.72
CA ASP A 221 -1.76 -18.04 -13.80
C ASP A 221 -2.61 -18.53 -12.62
N LEU A 222 -2.69 -17.73 -11.55
CA LEU A 222 -3.34 -18.11 -10.29
C LEU A 222 -4.82 -18.44 -10.46
N LYS A 223 -5.51 -17.76 -11.39
CA LYS A 223 -6.93 -18.03 -11.70
C LYS A 223 -7.15 -19.50 -12.08
N ASN A 224 -6.29 -20.06 -12.93
CA ASN A 224 -6.42 -21.44 -13.41
C ASN A 224 -6.13 -22.47 -12.31
N ILE A 225 -5.27 -22.11 -11.36
CA ILE A 225 -4.94 -22.96 -10.21
C ILE A 225 -6.12 -22.95 -9.23
N TYR A 226 -6.54 -21.77 -8.75
CA TYR A 226 -7.61 -21.64 -7.77
C TYR A 226 -8.96 -22.19 -8.29
N LYS A 227 -9.18 -22.28 -9.61
CA LYS A 227 -10.41 -22.82 -10.21
C LYS A 227 -10.68 -24.29 -9.85
N GLN A 228 -9.67 -25.01 -9.33
CA GLN A 228 -9.79 -26.40 -8.89
C GLN A 228 -10.22 -26.54 -7.41
N TYR A 229 -10.26 -25.44 -6.64
CA TYR A 229 -10.44 -25.44 -5.18
C TYR A 229 -11.70 -24.70 -4.75
N ASN A 230 -12.39 -25.20 -3.72
CA ASN A 230 -13.53 -24.48 -3.13
C ASN A 230 -13.10 -23.15 -2.49
N PHE A 231 -11.93 -23.15 -1.84
CA PHE A 231 -11.37 -22.04 -1.10
C PHE A 231 -9.96 -21.68 -1.56
N GLY A 232 -9.64 -20.39 -1.52
CA GLY A 232 -8.28 -19.89 -1.70
C GLY A 232 -7.85 -19.04 -0.50
N LEU A 233 -6.65 -19.26 0.02
CA LEU A 233 -6.12 -18.49 1.13
C LEU A 233 -5.66 -17.11 0.62
N ALA A 234 -6.47 -16.08 0.86
CA ALA A 234 -6.28 -14.70 0.41
C ALA A 234 -5.86 -13.80 1.58
N MET A 235 -4.79 -14.15 2.28
CA MET A 235 -4.33 -13.45 3.47
C MET A 235 -3.27 -12.40 3.13
N GLU A 236 -3.38 -11.19 3.68
CA GLU A 236 -2.42 -10.11 3.49
C GLU A 236 -1.10 -10.33 4.22
N ASN A 237 -0.06 -9.56 3.86
CA ASN A 237 1.24 -9.64 4.53
C ASN A 237 1.17 -9.07 5.97
N HIS A 238 0.24 -8.16 6.20
CA HIS A 238 0.04 -7.50 7.48
C HIS A 238 -1.44 -7.21 7.66
N ASP A 239 -1.95 -7.37 8.89
CA ASP A 239 -3.26 -6.88 9.27
C ASP A 239 -3.18 -5.39 9.64
N ARG A 240 -3.59 -4.53 8.71
CA ARG A 240 -3.49 -3.07 8.85
C ARG A 240 -4.69 -2.37 8.21
N PRO A 241 -5.31 -1.38 8.88
CA PRO A 241 -6.40 -0.59 8.30
C PRO A 241 -5.98 0.11 7.00
N GLY A 242 -6.73 -0.09 5.93
CA GLY A 242 -6.47 0.42 4.58
C GLY A 242 -5.75 -0.57 3.66
N TYR A 243 -5.12 -1.63 4.20
CA TYR A 243 -4.28 -2.53 3.42
C TYR A 243 -5.10 -3.66 2.79
N LEU A 244 -5.42 -3.47 1.50
CA LEU A 244 -6.11 -4.45 0.66
C LEU A 244 -5.44 -4.54 -0.70
N THR A 245 -5.14 -5.77 -1.13
CA THR A 245 -4.32 -6.03 -2.32
C THR A 245 -5.04 -6.92 -3.34
N GLU A 246 -4.32 -7.33 -4.38
CA GLU A 246 -4.79 -8.24 -5.44
C GLU A 246 -5.15 -9.65 -4.94
N LYS A 247 -4.75 -10.04 -3.73
CA LYS A 247 -4.88 -11.43 -3.25
C LYS A 247 -6.32 -11.89 -3.21
N ILE A 248 -7.23 -11.04 -2.74
CA ILE A 248 -8.64 -11.37 -2.68
C ILE A 248 -9.25 -11.50 -4.09
N THR A 249 -8.85 -10.64 -5.03
CA THR A 249 -9.34 -10.68 -6.41
C THR A 249 -8.77 -11.85 -7.20
N ASN A 250 -7.53 -12.26 -6.94
CA ASN A 250 -6.95 -13.49 -7.51
C ASN A 250 -7.81 -14.73 -7.24
N VAL A 251 -8.38 -14.83 -6.02
CA VAL A 251 -9.24 -15.95 -5.64
C VAL A 251 -10.65 -15.79 -6.22
N PHE A 252 -11.21 -14.56 -6.19
CA PHE A 252 -12.52 -14.32 -6.80
C PHE A 252 -12.55 -14.59 -8.31
N GLU A 253 -11.48 -14.24 -9.03
CA GLU A 253 -11.36 -14.45 -10.47
C GLU A 253 -11.45 -15.93 -10.88
N SER A 254 -11.15 -16.86 -9.97
CA SER A 254 -11.26 -18.29 -10.22
C SER A 254 -12.62 -18.89 -9.85
N GLY A 255 -13.51 -18.10 -9.24
CA GLY A 255 -14.75 -18.56 -8.63
C GLY A 255 -14.55 -19.33 -7.32
N ALA A 256 -13.37 -19.30 -6.72
CA ALA A 256 -13.15 -19.86 -5.38
C ALA A 256 -13.58 -18.85 -4.31
N ILE A 257 -13.85 -19.35 -3.10
CA ILE A 257 -14.20 -18.51 -1.95
C ILE A 257 -12.90 -18.05 -1.27
N PRO A 258 -12.64 -16.74 -1.16
CA PRO A 258 -11.49 -16.26 -0.41
C PRO A 258 -11.66 -16.53 1.08
N ILE A 259 -10.64 -17.15 1.69
CA ILE A 259 -10.41 -17.13 3.13
C ILE A 259 -9.49 -15.93 3.38
N TYR A 260 -10.08 -14.82 3.83
CA TYR A 260 -9.42 -13.52 3.88
C TYR A 260 -8.96 -13.15 5.29
N TRP A 261 -7.75 -12.58 5.38
CA TRP A 261 -7.20 -11.97 6.59
C TRP A 261 -6.45 -10.69 6.21
N GLY A 262 -6.74 -9.59 6.91
CA GLY A 262 -6.25 -8.25 6.60
C GLY A 262 -7.23 -7.19 7.09
N ASP A 263 -7.44 -6.13 6.31
CA ASP A 263 -8.50 -5.16 6.60
C ASP A 263 -9.88 -5.70 6.17
N GLY A 264 -10.50 -6.49 7.05
CA GLY A 264 -11.84 -7.03 6.84
C GLY A 264 -12.93 -5.96 6.69
N ASP A 265 -12.79 -4.81 7.36
CA ASP A 265 -13.77 -3.72 7.24
C ASP A 265 -13.72 -3.10 5.84
N LEU A 266 -12.53 -2.84 5.31
CA LEU A 266 -12.37 -2.35 3.95
C LEU A 266 -12.81 -3.40 2.91
N ALA A 267 -12.47 -4.68 3.12
CA ALA A 267 -12.91 -5.76 2.25
C ALA A 267 -14.45 -5.84 2.18
N ARG A 268 -15.17 -5.74 3.32
CA ARG A 268 -16.64 -5.72 3.37
C ARG A 268 -17.30 -4.44 2.81
N ARG A 269 -16.55 -3.35 2.70
CA ARG A 269 -17.02 -2.13 2.01
C ARG A 269 -17.02 -2.32 0.51
N PHE A 270 -16.02 -3.02 -0.04
CA PHE A 270 -15.93 -3.27 -1.47
C PHE A 270 -16.70 -4.50 -1.92
N PHE A 271 -16.58 -5.63 -1.22
CA PHE A 271 -17.17 -6.90 -1.61
C PHE A 271 -18.38 -7.25 -0.75
N ASN A 272 -19.24 -8.12 -1.29
CA ASN A 272 -20.31 -8.71 -0.51
C ASN A 272 -19.71 -9.57 0.63
N PRO A 273 -20.06 -9.34 1.92
CA PRO A 273 -19.58 -10.16 3.03
C PRO A 273 -19.92 -11.65 2.90
N ASP A 274 -21.00 -11.99 2.18
CA ASP A 274 -21.38 -13.39 1.91
C ASP A 274 -20.58 -14.00 0.76
N ALA A 275 -19.68 -13.24 0.13
CA ALA A 275 -18.85 -13.73 -0.96
C ALA A 275 -17.54 -14.39 -0.49
N PHE A 276 -17.11 -14.11 0.74
CA PHE A 276 -15.80 -14.51 1.26
C PHE A 276 -15.88 -14.75 2.77
N ILE A 277 -14.85 -15.38 3.32
CA ILE A 277 -14.76 -15.66 4.75
C ILE A 277 -13.74 -14.69 5.35
N ASP A 278 -14.20 -13.63 6.01
CA ASP A 278 -13.31 -12.81 6.85
C ASP A 278 -13.00 -13.57 8.14
N ILE A 279 -11.77 -14.10 8.25
CA ILE A 279 -11.40 -14.92 9.39
C ILE A 279 -11.22 -14.10 10.68
N LYS A 280 -11.16 -12.76 10.58
CA LYS A 280 -11.13 -11.88 11.76
C LYS A 280 -12.48 -11.74 12.46
N GLN A 281 -13.57 -12.25 11.87
CA GLN A 281 -14.87 -12.35 12.55
C GLN A 281 -14.93 -13.50 13.55
N TYR A 282 -13.92 -14.38 13.57
CA TYR A 282 -13.83 -15.49 14.51
C TYR A 282 -12.88 -15.15 15.66
N LYS A 283 -13.00 -15.92 16.75
CA LYS A 283 -12.21 -15.69 17.97
C LYS A 283 -10.71 -15.88 17.75
N ASN A 284 -10.32 -16.82 16.89
CA ASN A 284 -8.95 -17.20 16.58
C ASN A 284 -8.90 -18.06 15.30
N PHE A 285 -7.69 -18.41 14.84
CA PHE A 285 -7.52 -19.21 13.62
C PHE A 285 -8.10 -20.62 13.72
N GLU A 286 -8.10 -21.23 14.90
CA GLU A 286 -8.70 -22.55 15.16
C GLU A 286 -10.20 -22.53 14.89
N THR A 287 -10.91 -21.58 15.51
CA THR A 287 -12.36 -21.43 15.31
C THR A 287 -12.70 -21.00 13.87
N ALA A 288 -11.83 -20.22 13.22
CA ALA A 288 -11.98 -19.92 11.80
C ALA A 288 -11.80 -21.16 10.91
N ALA A 289 -10.79 -22.00 11.18
CA ALA A 289 -10.54 -23.23 10.44
C ALA A 289 -11.68 -24.24 10.63
N ASP A 290 -12.20 -24.37 11.86
CA ASP A 290 -13.39 -25.20 12.15
C ASP A 290 -14.61 -24.70 11.37
N ALA A 291 -14.81 -23.39 11.29
CA ALA A 291 -15.92 -22.80 10.52
C ALA A 291 -15.79 -23.07 9.01
N VAL A 292 -14.59 -22.92 8.44
CA VAL A 292 -14.33 -23.25 7.01
C VAL A 292 -14.64 -24.72 6.73
N VAL A 293 -14.23 -25.63 7.62
CA VAL A 293 -14.52 -27.06 7.48
C VAL A 293 -16.01 -27.36 7.65
N GLY A 294 -16.68 -26.69 8.60
CA GLY A 294 -18.12 -26.77 8.76
C GLY A 294 -18.86 -26.35 7.48
N ILE A 295 -18.46 -25.24 6.87
CA ILE A 295 -18.99 -24.79 5.57
C ILE A 295 -18.75 -25.85 4.50
N SER A 296 -17.54 -26.41 4.39
CA SER A 296 -17.20 -27.43 3.40
C SER A 296 -18.07 -28.70 3.49
N LYS A 297 -18.43 -29.11 4.73
CA LYS A 297 -19.27 -30.30 4.99
C LYS A 297 -20.75 -30.06 4.68
N ASP A 298 -21.22 -28.83 4.86
CA ASP A 298 -22.57 -28.42 4.50
C ASP A 298 -22.63 -28.02 3.02
N LYS A 299 -23.04 -28.96 2.16
CA LYS A 299 -23.10 -28.75 0.71
C LYS A 299 -24.00 -27.55 0.33
N GLN A 300 -25.10 -27.34 1.04
CA GLN A 300 -26.01 -26.24 0.73
C GLN A 300 -25.38 -24.90 1.08
N ARG A 301 -24.76 -24.79 2.26
CA ARG A 301 -24.04 -23.59 2.68
C ARG A 301 -22.84 -23.30 1.79
N LEU A 302 -22.04 -24.32 1.45
CA LEU A 302 -20.92 -24.18 0.52
C LEU A 302 -21.39 -23.69 -0.86
N TYR A 303 -22.43 -24.33 -1.40
CA TYR A 303 -23.00 -23.94 -2.70
C TYR A 303 -23.51 -22.49 -2.67
N THR A 304 -24.19 -22.10 -1.60
CA THR A 304 -24.68 -20.72 -1.40
C THR A 304 -23.52 -19.72 -1.42
N LEU A 305 -22.44 -19.99 -0.67
CA LEU A 305 -21.28 -19.10 -0.60
C LEU A 305 -20.49 -19.03 -1.92
N LEU A 306 -20.37 -20.16 -2.63
CA LEU A 306 -19.75 -20.23 -3.96
C LEU A 306 -20.46 -19.36 -4.99
N ASN A 307 -21.80 -19.30 -4.91
CA ASN A 307 -22.65 -18.62 -5.89
C ASN A 307 -23.19 -17.25 -5.40
N ALA A 308 -22.83 -16.79 -4.21
CA ALA A 308 -23.23 -15.47 -3.71
C ALA A 308 -22.83 -14.36 -4.70
N PRO A 309 -23.53 -13.22 -4.79
CA PRO A 309 -23.07 -12.08 -5.58
C PRO A 309 -21.69 -11.59 -5.10
N LEU A 310 -20.79 -11.20 -6.01
CA LEU A 310 -19.44 -10.74 -5.66
C LEU A 310 -19.45 -9.39 -4.94
N PHE A 311 -20.36 -8.53 -5.37
CA PHE A 311 -20.54 -7.19 -4.86
C PHE A 311 -21.95 -7.02 -4.32
N LYS A 312 -22.11 -6.08 -3.38
CA LYS A 312 -23.44 -5.63 -2.95
C LYS A 312 -24.19 -5.08 -4.17
N ASP A 313 -25.47 -5.42 -4.27
CA ASP A 313 -26.34 -5.07 -5.40
C ASP A 313 -25.80 -5.50 -6.79
N ASN A 314 -24.85 -6.45 -6.81
CA ASN A 314 -24.13 -6.88 -8.00
C ASN A 314 -23.46 -5.72 -8.78
N LYS A 315 -23.07 -4.64 -8.08
CA LYS A 315 -22.42 -3.46 -8.66
C LYS A 315 -20.97 -3.35 -8.21
N ILE A 316 -20.05 -3.31 -9.16
CA ILE A 316 -18.63 -3.10 -8.85
C ILE A 316 -18.45 -1.68 -8.28
N PRO A 317 -17.81 -1.50 -7.11
CA PRO A 317 -17.55 -0.18 -6.57
C PRO A 317 -16.72 0.69 -7.54
N PRO A 318 -17.18 1.89 -7.90
CA PRO A 318 -16.49 2.82 -8.81
C PRO A 318 -15.03 3.08 -8.41
N PHE A 319 -14.76 3.14 -7.11
CA PHE A 319 -13.43 3.36 -6.57
C PHE A 319 -12.40 2.30 -7.00
N LEU A 320 -12.81 1.05 -7.23
CA LEU A 320 -11.92 -0.01 -7.72
C LEU A 320 -11.55 0.17 -9.20
N LEU A 321 -12.35 0.93 -9.94
CA LEU A 321 -12.32 0.98 -11.41
C LEU A 321 -11.66 2.25 -11.96
N ILE A 322 -11.14 3.12 -11.11
CA ILE A 322 -10.47 4.36 -11.55
C ILE A 322 -9.21 4.12 -12.41
N ASN A 323 -8.67 2.88 -12.39
CA ASN A 323 -7.53 2.44 -13.20
C ASN A 323 -7.91 1.80 -14.55
N ASP A 324 -9.20 1.54 -14.81
CA ASP A 324 -9.69 0.87 -16.04
C ASP A 324 -9.63 1.77 -17.28
N ASP A 325 -9.57 1.17 -18.47
CA ASP A 325 -9.46 1.91 -19.74
C ASP A 325 -10.58 2.95 -19.93
N GLU A 326 -11.83 2.54 -19.72
CA GLU A 326 -13.01 3.38 -19.88
C GLU A 326 -13.67 3.70 -18.54
N LEU A 327 -13.87 4.99 -18.29
CA LEU A 327 -14.50 5.48 -17.07
C LEU A 327 -15.92 5.94 -17.34
N THR A 328 -16.80 5.64 -16.40
CA THR A 328 -18.11 6.24 -16.24
C THR A 328 -17.99 7.62 -15.62
N ALA A 329 -19.06 8.41 -15.67
CA ALA A 329 -19.10 9.73 -15.04
C ALA A 329 -18.79 9.68 -13.53
N GLU A 330 -19.28 8.67 -12.82
CA GLU A 330 -19.04 8.51 -11.38
C GLU A 330 -17.56 8.24 -11.05
N GLU A 331 -16.91 7.37 -11.83
CA GLU A 331 -15.48 7.07 -11.66
C GLU A 331 -14.59 8.26 -12.04
N GLU A 332 -15.02 9.03 -13.05
CA GLU A 332 -14.36 10.26 -13.45
C GLU A 332 -14.45 11.33 -12.34
N VAL A 333 -15.60 11.47 -11.67
CA VAL A 333 -15.75 12.38 -10.51
C VAL A 333 -14.76 12.02 -9.40
N LEU A 334 -14.62 10.73 -9.06
CA LEU A 334 -13.65 10.28 -8.05
C LEU A 334 -12.21 10.65 -8.43
N LEU A 335 -11.82 10.44 -9.69
CA LEU A 335 -10.49 10.85 -10.17
C LEU A 335 -10.31 12.36 -10.11
N GLN A 336 -11.33 13.14 -10.48
CA GLN A 336 -11.27 14.60 -10.40
C GLN A 336 -11.12 15.09 -8.95
N GLU A 337 -11.74 14.43 -7.97
CA GLU A 337 -11.55 14.75 -6.55
C GLU A 337 -10.10 14.49 -6.11
N MET A 338 -9.54 13.35 -6.49
CA MET A 338 -8.13 13.01 -6.24
C MET A 338 -7.19 14.03 -6.91
N ALA A 339 -7.49 14.39 -8.16
CA ALA A 339 -6.72 15.38 -8.93
C ALA A 339 -6.77 16.77 -8.28
N ARG A 340 -7.96 17.22 -7.84
CA ARG A 340 -8.13 18.47 -7.08
C ARG A 340 -7.35 18.44 -5.77
N LYS A 341 -7.30 17.29 -5.07
CA LYS A 341 -6.47 17.15 -3.87
C LYS A 341 -4.98 17.24 -4.18
N LEU A 342 -4.51 16.55 -5.22
CA LEU A 342 -3.12 16.63 -5.67
C LEU A 342 -2.74 18.06 -6.05
N ARG A 343 -3.55 18.73 -6.88
CA ARG A 343 -3.31 20.10 -7.34
C ARG A 343 -3.21 21.07 -6.16
N ARG A 344 -4.16 21.01 -5.23
CA ARG A 344 -4.12 21.85 -4.01
C ARG A 344 -2.84 21.62 -3.19
N ALA A 345 -2.42 20.38 -3.00
CA ALA A 345 -1.19 20.08 -2.26
C ALA A 345 0.06 20.59 -2.99
N TYR A 346 0.10 20.47 -4.32
CA TYR A 346 1.18 20.96 -5.16
C TYR A 346 1.30 22.49 -5.12
N ASP A 347 0.19 23.21 -5.28
CA ASP A 347 0.17 24.68 -5.24
C ASP A 347 0.56 25.21 -3.85
N GLN A 348 0.07 24.57 -2.78
CA GLN A 348 0.46 24.89 -1.41
C GLN A 348 1.97 24.70 -1.19
N TYR A 349 2.54 23.62 -1.73
CA TYR A 349 3.96 23.36 -1.65
C TYR A 349 4.79 24.43 -2.37
N LEU A 350 4.45 24.75 -3.62
CA LEU A 350 5.13 25.81 -4.38
C LEU A 350 5.03 27.17 -3.68
N HIS A 351 3.86 27.50 -3.15
CA HIS A 351 3.65 28.73 -2.39
C HIS A 351 4.58 28.78 -1.15
N GLN A 352 4.66 27.70 -0.38
CA GLN A 352 5.52 27.66 0.82
C GLN A 352 7.01 27.78 0.46
N LYS A 353 7.45 27.07 -0.59
CA LYS A 353 8.82 27.16 -1.13
C LYS A 353 9.19 28.57 -1.56
N LYS A 354 8.30 29.26 -2.29
CA LYS A 354 8.50 30.65 -2.71
C LYS A 354 8.75 31.59 -1.52
N HIS A 355 8.09 31.35 -0.39
CA HIS A 355 8.19 32.17 0.82
C HIS A 355 9.21 31.64 1.85
N ARG A 356 10.07 30.68 1.47
CA ARG A 356 11.05 30.02 2.36
C ARG A 356 10.43 29.51 3.66
N ARG A 357 9.19 29.05 3.60
CA ARG A 357 8.50 28.41 4.71
C ARG A 357 8.69 26.90 4.58
N PRO A 358 9.19 26.21 5.61
CA PRO A 358 9.38 24.78 5.51
C PRO A 358 8.02 24.09 5.38
N TYR A 359 7.91 23.09 4.49
CA TYR A 359 6.69 22.31 4.36
C TYR A 359 6.52 21.33 5.53
N TRP A 360 6.20 21.86 6.71
CA TRP A 360 6.10 21.10 7.97
C TRP A 360 4.97 20.07 7.98
N ARG A 361 4.03 20.11 7.03
CA ARG A 361 2.93 19.12 6.92
C ARG A 361 3.43 17.69 6.65
N ALA A 362 4.64 17.54 6.08
CA ALA A 362 5.29 16.23 5.92
C ALA A 362 5.95 15.72 7.20
N LEU A 363 6.16 16.59 8.19
CA LEU A 363 6.70 16.23 9.50
C LEU A 363 5.56 15.87 10.43
N ASP A 364 5.31 14.57 10.60
CA ASP A 364 4.78 14.12 11.89
C ASP A 364 5.93 14.14 12.92
N LEU A 365 6.38 15.34 13.29
CA LEU A 365 7.39 15.58 14.33
C LEU A 365 7.01 14.87 15.63
N ARG A 366 5.70 14.69 15.88
CA ARG A 366 5.20 14.00 17.06
C ARG A 366 5.61 12.53 17.05
N LEU A 367 5.72 11.86 15.90
CA LEU A 367 6.23 10.47 15.81
C LEU A 367 7.74 10.39 16.07
N LEU A 368 8.52 11.30 15.47
CA LEU A 368 9.97 11.39 15.66
C LEU A 368 10.36 11.62 17.13
N VAL A 369 9.60 12.49 17.81
CA VAL A 369 9.82 12.85 19.21
C VAL A 369 9.22 11.80 20.15
N LYS A 370 7.97 11.33 19.94
CA LYS A 370 7.31 10.35 20.85
C LYS A 370 7.96 8.98 20.86
N GLU A 371 8.41 8.44 19.72
CA GLU A 371 8.95 7.06 19.68
C GLU A 371 10.33 6.93 20.31
N LYS A 372 11.13 8.02 20.36
CA LYS A 372 12.53 7.93 20.80
C LYS A 372 12.86 8.71 22.06
N ILE A 373 12.15 9.79 22.42
CA ILE A 373 12.34 10.40 23.73
C ILE A 373 12.03 9.39 24.85
N LYS A 374 11.04 8.51 24.67
CA LYS A 374 10.75 7.40 25.59
C LYS A 374 11.87 6.36 25.74
N LYS A 375 12.79 6.24 24.77
CA LYS A 375 13.92 5.30 24.83
C LYS A 375 15.18 5.90 25.46
N PHE A 376 15.30 7.22 25.45
CA PHE A 376 16.50 7.93 25.94
C PHE A 376 16.27 8.68 27.26
N ILE A 377 15.02 8.91 27.66
CA ILE A 377 14.66 9.42 28.99
C ILE A 377 14.08 8.24 29.78
N PRO A 378 14.81 7.64 30.75
CA PRO A 378 14.21 6.68 31.67
C PRO A 378 13.05 7.35 32.42
N PRO A 379 11.99 6.61 32.82
CA PRO A 379 10.93 7.18 33.62
C PRO A 379 11.57 7.80 34.87
N LEU A 380 11.42 9.12 35.01
CA LEU A 380 11.72 9.80 36.27
C LEU A 380 10.76 9.21 37.30
N SER A 381 11.26 8.29 38.12
CA SER A 381 10.61 7.98 39.38
C SER A 381 10.75 9.22 40.25
N LEU A 382 9.68 10.02 40.30
CA LEU A 382 9.52 10.99 41.36
C LEU A 382 9.35 10.17 42.65
N LYS A 383 10.42 10.09 43.43
CA LYS A 383 10.36 9.88 44.87
C LYS A 383 10.69 11.20 45.53
#